data_AF-A0A2W1BPY7-F1
#
_entry.id   AF-A0A2W1BPY7-F1
#
_cell.length_a   1.000
_cell.length_b   1.000
_cell.length_c   1.000
_cell.angle_alpha   90.00
_cell.angle_beta   90.00
_cell.angle_gamma   90.00
#
_symmetry.space_group_name_H-M   'P 1'
#
loop_
_entity.id
_entity.type
_entity.pdbx_description
1 polymer ?
#
loop_
_entity_poly.entity_id
_entity_poly.type
_entity_poly.pdbx_seq_one_letter_code
_entity_poly.pdbx_strand_id
1 'polypeptide(L)'
;MAILMYVICCEKFYKAVEEAKFTCTQLLCNTHCTNAQKQLYLKILESNTTFNKMSACGVFSVDAALPLCLIEIVANYTFVLLQFA
;
A
#
# COMPACT_ATOMS: atom_id res chain seq x y z
N MET A 1 3.81 0.31 -18.90
CA MET A 1 3.35 1.67 -18.50
C MET A 1 2.13 1.64 -17.57
N ALA A 2 1.01 1.00 -17.94
CA ALA A 2 -0.20 0.99 -17.10
C ALA A 2 -0.01 0.38 -15.70
N ILE A 3 0.67 -0.77 -15.60
CA ILE A 3 0.96 -1.43 -14.30
C ILE A 3 1.79 -0.53 -13.39
N LEU A 4 2.81 0.12 -13.94
CA LEU A 4 3.66 1.04 -13.17
C LEU A 4 2.87 2.24 -12.66
N MET A 5 2.01 2.84 -13.49
CA MET A 5 1.13 3.94 -13.08
C MET A 5 0.17 3.51 -11.98
N TYR A 6 -0.41 2.33 -12.10
CA TYR A 6 -1.30 1.78 -11.08
C TYR A 6 -0.57 1.57 -9.75
N VAL A 7 0.62 0.95 -9.77
CA VAL A 7 1.47 0.77 -8.58
C VAL A 7 1.82 2.11 -7.93
N ILE A 8 2.19 3.13 -8.72
CA ILE A 8 2.48 4.47 -8.19
C ILE A 8 1.27 5.07 -7.48
N CYS A 9 0.06 4.93 -8.04
CA CYS A 9 -1.16 5.40 -7.40
C CYS A 9 -1.44 4.67 -6.08
N CYS A 10 -1.28 3.34 -6.07
CA CYS A 10 -1.42 2.54 -4.86
C CYS A 10 -0.42 2.95 -3.78
N GLU A 11 0.85 3.13 -4.12
CA GLU A 11 1.90 3.55 -3.17
C GLU A 11 1.61 4.94 -2.58
N LYS A 12 1.16 5.90 -3.40
CA LYS A 12 0.72 7.22 -2.90
C LYS A 12 -0.43 7.10 -1.91
N PHE A 13 -1.41 6.24 -2.22
CA PHE A 13 -2.53 5.99 -1.34
C PHE A 13 -2.10 5.33 -0.02
N TYR A 14 -1.23 4.32 -0.06
CA TYR A 14 -0.71 3.66 1.15
C TYR A 14 0.05 4.63 2.04
N LYS A 15 0.86 5.52 1.43
CA LYS A 15 1.55 6.56 2.17
C LYS A 15 0.58 7.51 2.86
N ALA A 16 -0.46 7.98 2.17
CA ALA A 16 -1.48 8.84 2.75
C ALA A 16 -2.25 8.15 3.90
N VAL A 17 -2.50 6.84 3.78
CA VAL A 17 -3.12 6.03 4.84
C VAL A 17 -2.22 5.94 6.08
N GLU A 18 -0.91 5.72 5.91
CA GLU A 18 0.05 5.69 7.02
C GLU A 18 0.23 7.08 7.66
N GLU A 19 0.30 8.14 6.85
CA GLU A 19 0.33 9.52 7.34
C GLU A 19 -0.91 9.85 8.17
N ALA A 20 -2.11 9.46 7.71
CA ALA A 20 -3.36 9.67 8.46
C ALA A 20 -3.34 8.94 9.81
N LYS A 21 -2.87 7.69 9.86
CA LYS A 21 -2.71 6.91 11.09
C LYS A 21 -1.72 7.57 12.05
N PHE A 22 -0.57 7.98 11.55
CA PHE A 22 0.45 8.67 12.34
C PHE A 22 -0.10 9.97 12.94
N THR A 23 -0.72 10.81 12.12
CA THR A 23 -1.34 12.06 12.57
C THR A 23 -2.45 11.83 13.59
N CYS A 24 -3.34 10.85 13.37
CA CYS A 24 -4.40 10.52 14.33
C CYS A 24 -3.83 10.06 15.68
N THR A 25 -2.74 9.29 15.66
CA THR A 25 -2.04 8.84 16.88
C THR A 25 -1.46 10.04 17.64
N GLN A 26 -0.80 10.97 16.95
CA GLN A 26 -0.27 12.18 17.56
C GLN A 26 -1.37 13.07 18.15
N LEU A 27 -2.48 13.24 17.42
CA LEU A 27 -3.61 14.05 17.87
C LEU A 27 -4.36 13.44 19.05
N LEU A 28 -4.37 12.10 19.17
CA LEU A 28 -4.95 11.41 20.32
C LEU A 28 -4.15 11.67 21.61
N CYS A 29 -2.83 11.81 21.49
CA CYS A 29 -1.93 12.15 22.61
C CYS A 29 -2.01 13.64 23.02
N ASN A 30 -2.71 14.49 22.27
CA ASN A 30 -2.83 15.91 22.58
C ASN A 30 -3.80 16.13 23.78
N THR A 31 -3.34 16.89 24.78
CA THR A 31 -4.08 17.21 26.01
C THR A 31 -5.33 18.05 25.78
N HIS A 32 -5.42 18.79 24.66
CA HIS A 32 -6.57 19.64 24.30
C HIS A 32 -7.61 18.93 23.41
N CYS A 33 -7.49 17.62 23.21
CA CYS A 33 -8.37 16.86 22.33
C CYS A 33 -9.76 16.65 22.96
N THR A 34 -10.80 17.13 22.28
CA THR A 34 -12.21 16.94 22.70
C THR A 34 -12.63 15.47 22.56
N ASN A 35 -13.65 15.05 23.30
CA ASN A 35 -14.16 13.67 23.22
C ASN A 35 -14.64 13.29 21.81
N ALA A 36 -15.27 14.21 21.08
CA ALA A 36 -15.70 13.97 19.70
C ALA A 36 -14.51 13.74 18.74
N GLN A 37 -13.44 14.52 18.90
CA GLN A 37 -12.20 14.33 18.14
C GLN A 37 -11.52 12.99 18.48
N LYS A 38 -11.45 12.63 19.76
CA LYS A 38 -10.91 11.32 20.19
C LYS A 38 -11.66 10.16 19.54
N GLN A 39 -13.00 10.20 19.53
CA GLN A 39 -13.80 9.17 18.89
C GLN A 39 -13.54 9.08 17.38
N LEU A 40 -13.41 10.21 16.70
CA LEU A 40 -13.06 10.25 15.27
C LEU A 40 -11.69 9.60 15.02
N TYR A 41 -10.65 10.00 15.77
CA TYR A 41 -9.31 9.46 15.59
C TYR A 41 -9.23 7.97 15.91
N LEU A 42 -9.88 7.52 16.98
CA LEU A 42 -9.96 6.10 17.32
C LEU A 42 -10.63 5.30 16.19
N LYS A 43 -11.73 5.80 15.62
CA LYS A 43 -12.42 5.14 14.51
C LYS A 43 -11.55 5.05 13.25
N ILE A 44 -10.75 6.08 12.97
CA ILE A 44 -9.78 6.06 11.86
C ILE A 44 -8.68 5.02 12.13
N LEU A 45 -8.14 4.97 13.35
CA LEU A 45 -7.12 3.99 13.74
C LEU A 45 -7.66 2.56 13.68
N GLU A 46 -8.88 2.31 14.17
CA GLU A 46 -9.57 1.03 14.06
C GLU A 46 -9.75 0.61 12.60
N SER A 47 -10.25 1.51 11.73
CA SER A 47 -10.37 1.24 10.30
C SER A 47 -9.02 0.89 9.67
N ASN A 48 -7.93 1.54 10.10
CA ASN A 48 -6.59 1.27 9.63
C ASN A 48 -6.08 -0.12 10.06
N THR A 49 -6.50 -0.67 11.21
CA THR A 49 -6.11 -2.04 11.61
C THR A 49 -6.62 -3.11 10.65
N THR A 50 -7.75 -2.85 9.99
CA THR A 50 -8.33 -3.74 8.97
C THR A 50 -7.82 -3.43 7.55
N PHE A 51 -6.98 -2.40 7.40
CA PHE A 51 -6.45 -2.02 6.11
C PHE A 51 -5.52 -3.11 5.57
N ASN A 52 -5.77 -3.50 4.33
CA ASN A 52 -4.87 -4.36 3.57
C ASN A 52 -4.50 -3.67 2.26
N LYS A 53 -3.25 -3.86 1.80
CA LYS A 53 -2.81 -3.35 0.50
C LYS A 53 -3.70 -3.94 -0.60
N MET A 54 -3.86 -3.19 -1.69
CA MET A 54 -4.58 -3.69 -2.86
C MET A 54 -3.89 -4.95 -3.39
N SER A 55 -4.69 -5.94 -3.78
CA SER A 55 -4.19 -7.18 -4.35
C SER A 55 -4.64 -7.32 -5.81
N ALA A 56 -3.72 -7.75 -6.66
CA ALA A 56 -4.01 -8.15 -8.03
C ALA A 56 -4.43 -9.63 -8.01
N CYS A 57 -5.67 -9.89 -8.44
CA CYS A 57 -6.28 -11.22 -8.49
C CYS A 57 -6.27 -11.97 -7.15
N GLY A 58 -6.08 -11.29 -6.02
CA GLY A 58 -5.92 -11.92 -4.69
C GLY A 58 -4.58 -12.65 -4.49
N VAL A 59 -3.68 -12.64 -5.47
CA VAL A 59 -2.43 -13.41 -5.45
C VAL A 59 -1.23 -12.52 -5.17
N PHE A 60 -1.19 -11.33 -5.75
CA PHE A 60 -0.05 -10.42 -5.62
C PHE A 60 -0.45 -9.14 -4.90
N SER A 61 0.32 -8.73 -3.89
CA SER A 61 0.23 -7.37 -3.36
C SER A 61 0.64 -6.38 -4.46
N VAL A 62 -0.19 -5.37 -4.69
CA VAL A 62 0.13 -4.26 -5.59
C VAL A 62 0.95 -3.27 -4.81
N ASP A 63 2.25 -3.51 -4.76
CA ASP A 63 3.23 -2.65 -4.12
C ASP A 63 4.45 -2.42 -5.03
N ALA A 64 5.40 -1.64 -4.54
CA ALA A 64 6.62 -1.28 -5.26
C ALA A 64 7.46 -2.49 -5.72
N ALA A 65 7.26 -3.70 -5.16
CA ALA A 65 7.95 -4.90 -5.61
C ALA A 65 7.31 -5.54 -6.84
N LEU A 66 6.00 -5.33 -7.08
CA LEU A 66 5.27 -5.97 -8.17
C LEU A 66 5.91 -5.75 -9.56
N PRO A 67 6.32 -4.52 -9.96
CA PRO A 67 6.99 -4.31 -11.24
C PRO A 67 8.33 -5.03 -11.35
N LEU A 68 9.10 -5.11 -10.25
CA LEU A 68 10.41 -5.78 -10.23
C LEU A 68 10.23 -7.29 -10.41
N CYS A 69 9.31 -7.90 -9.66
CA CYS A 69 9.00 -9.32 -9.80
C CYS A 69 8.50 -9.67 -11.21
N LEU A 70 7.67 -8.79 -11.81
CA LEU A 70 7.19 -9.00 -13.17
C LEU A 70 8.34 -8.97 -14.19
N ILE A 71 9.25 -8.00 -14.07
CA ILE A 71 10.42 -7.90 -14.96
C ILE A 71 11.32 -9.12 -14.80
N GLU A 72 11.55 -9.59 -13.58
CA GLU A 72 12.34 -10.79 -13.30
C GLU A 72 11.75 -12.03 -13.97
N ILE A 73 10.44 -12.26 -13.84
CA ILE A 73 9.75 -13.39 -14.48
C ILE A 73 9.88 -13.32 -16.00
N VAL A 74 9.60 -12.14 -16.58
CA VAL A 74 9.67 -11.94 -18.03
C VAL A 74 11.09 -12.15 -18.55
N ALA A 75 12.10 -11.59 -17.86
CA ALA A 75 13.50 -11.75 -18.23
C ALA A 75 13.92 -13.22 -18.17
N ASN A 76 13.68 -13.89 -17.04
CA ASN A 76 14.05 -15.30 -16.85
C ASN A 76 13.39 -16.20 -17.90
N TYR A 77 12.11 -16.01 -18.17
CA TYR A 77 11.40 -16.77 -19.19
C TYR A 77 11.97 -16.51 -20.59
N THR A 78 12.28 -15.25 -20.90
CA THR A 78 12.91 -14.87 -22.17
C THR A 78 14.29 -15.53 -22.31
N PHE A 79 15.11 -15.53 -21.26
CA PHE A 79 16.41 -16.21 -21.27
C PHE A 79 16.28 -17.71 -21.51
N VAL A 80 15.34 -18.39 -20.84
CA VAL A 80 15.07 -19.81 -21.06
C VAL A 80 14.68 -20.05 -22.52
N LEU A 81 13.74 -19.27 -23.07
CA LEU A 81 13.36 -19.41 -24.48
C LEU A 81 14.55 -19.22 -25.43
N LEU A 82 15.42 -18.24 -25.17
CA LEU A 82 16.61 -17.99 -25.97
C LEU A 82 17.66 -19.11 -25.86
N GLN A 83 17.73 -19.83 -24.74
CA GLN A 83 18.63 -20.97 -24.57
C GLN A 83 18.19 -22.21 -25.38
N PHE A 84 16.90 -22.31 -25.67
CA PHE A 84 16.29 -23.43 -26.41
C PHE A 84 15.88 -23.04 -27.84
N ALA A 85 16.32 -21.89 -28.35
CA ALA A 85 16.08 -21.39 -29.70
C ALA A 85 17.28 -21.64 -30.64
#